data_AF-A0A6M0AQF4-F1
#
_entry.id   AF-A0A6M0AQF4-F1
#
_cell.length_a   1.000
_cell.length_b   1.000
_cell.length_c   1.000
_cell.angle_alpha   90.00
_cell.angle_beta   90.00
_cell.angle_gamma   90.00
#
_symmetry.space_group_name_H-M   'P 1'
#
loop_
_entity.id
_entity.type
_entity.pdbx_description
1 polymer ?
#
loop_
_entity_poly.entity_id
_entity_poly.type
_entity_poly.pdbx_seq_one_letter_code
_entity_poly.pdbx_strand_id
1 'polypeptide(L)'
;MYQTDPPLSPSETMPTMYDLPSEDPEEPGLPDEFHDFQPQLLRETCQPPNYPREEMFIGTDLNLYYDSHHLLWHKRPDWFLVLGVTPAQQQQDLRW
;
A
#
# COMPACT_ATOMS: atom_id res chain seq x y z
N MET A 1 33.59 -11.77 -6.79
CA MET A 1 33.03 -11.01 -7.92
C MET A 1 32.25 -9.87 -7.32
N TYR A 2 32.63 -8.63 -7.59
CA TYR A 2 31.88 -7.46 -7.12
C TYR A 2 30.76 -7.19 -8.12
N GLN A 3 29.53 -6.98 -7.64
CA GLN A 3 28.41 -6.61 -8.48
C GLN A 3 28.63 -5.17 -8.97
N THR A 4 28.85 -5.01 -10.27
CA THR A 4 29.16 -3.71 -10.90
C THR A 4 27.90 -2.92 -11.27
N ASP A 5 26.73 -3.56 -11.18
CA ASP A 5 25.46 -2.97 -11.54
C ASP A 5 24.38 -3.46 -10.54
N PRO A 6 24.22 -2.79 -9.39
CA PRO A 6 23.16 -3.13 -8.45
C PRO A 6 21.79 -2.85 -9.08
N PRO A 7 20.76 -3.67 -8.82
CA PRO A 7 19.40 -3.36 -9.27
C PRO A 7 18.97 -2.01 -8.70
N LEU A 8 18.26 -1.23 -9.52
CA LEU A 8 17.67 0.05 -9.12
C LEU A 8 16.71 -0.16 -7.94
N SER A 9 16.55 0.87 -7.11
CA SER A 9 15.69 0.78 -5.94
C SER A 9 14.22 0.61 -6.31
N PRO A 10 13.39 -0.05 -5.48
CA PRO A 10 11.95 -0.11 -5.70
C PRO A 10 11.31 1.27 -5.88
N SER A 11 11.85 2.29 -5.20
CA SER A 11 11.41 3.68 -5.37
C SER A 11 11.61 4.24 -6.79
N GLU A 12 12.51 3.68 -7.59
CA GLU A 12 12.77 4.08 -8.98
C GLU A 12 12.03 3.20 -10.00
N THR A 13 11.72 1.96 -9.65
CA THR A 13 11.24 0.95 -10.61
C THR A 13 9.80 0.51 -10.40
N MET A 14 9.24 0.64 -9.19
CA MET A 14 7.89 0.18 -8.87
C MET A 14 6.84 1.22 -9.30
N PRO A 15 5.76 0.80 -9.97
CA PRO A 15 4.63 1.66 -10.30
C PRO A 15 3.86 2.06 -9.03
N THR A 16 3.24 3.22 -9.07
CA THR A 16 2.26 3.66 -8.09
C THR A 16 0.86 3.20 -8.49
N MET A 17 -0.12 3.37 -7.59
CA MET A 17 -1.53 3.11 -7.90
C MET A 17 -2.05 3.89 -9.13
N TYR A 18 -1.43 5.03 -9.46
CA TYR A 18 -1.82 5.85 -10.61
C TYR A 18 -1.24 5.36 -11.94
N ASP A 19 -0.23 4.50 -11.88
CA ASP A 19 0.45 3.96 -13.05
C ASP A 19 -0.19 2.64 -13.54
N LEU A 20 -1.16 2.10 -12.79
CA LEU A 20 -1.78 0.79 -13.03
C LEU A 20 -3.24 0.89 -13.48
N PRO A 21 -3.73 -0.08 -14.29
CA PRO A 21 -5.14 -0.16 -14.65
C PRO A 21 -5.99 -0.51 -13.41
N SER A 22 -7.26 -0.08 -13.40
CA SER A 22 -8.24 -0.48 -12.37
C SER A 22 -8.41 -2.01 -12.34
N GLU A 23 -8.61 -2.59 -11.16
CA GLU A 23 -8.95 -4.01 -11.02
C GLU A 23 -10.32 -4.33 -11.63
N ASP A 24 -11.27 -3.40 -11.51
CA ASP A 24 -12.57 -3.44 -12.17
C ASP A 24 -12.79 -2.10 -12.92
N PRO A 25 -12.61 -2.07 -14.25
CA PRO A 25 -12.81 -0.86 -15.05
C PRO A 25 -14.28 -0.45 -15.21
N GLU A 26 -15.22 -1.36 -14.97
CA GLU A 26 -16.67 -1.13 -15.12
C GLU A 26 -17.32 -0.72 -13.78
N GLU A 27 -16.60 -0.86 -12.67
CA GLU A 27 -17.06 -0.41 -11.36
C GLU A 27 -17.30 1.12 -11.39
N PRO A 28 -18.54 1.57 -11.14
CA PRO A 28 -18.82 2.99 -11.01
C PRO A 28 -18.15 3.45 -9.72
N GLY A 29 -16.95 4.03 -9.80
CA GLY A 29 -16.16 4.40 -8.63
C GLY A 29 -16.93 5.07 -7.49
N LEU A 30 -16.47 4.81 -6.26
CA LEU A 30 -16.97 5.20 -4.93
C LEU A 30 -18.31 5.98 -4.86
N PRO A 31 -19.45 5.27 -4.72
CA PRO A 31 -20.76 5.89 -4.63
C PRO A 31 -21.38 5.93 -3.22
N ASP A 32 -20.71 5.48 -2.15
CA ASP A 32 -21.24 5.53 -0.78
C ASP A 32 -20.29 6.15 0.25
N GLU A 33 -20.83 6.96 1.17
CA GLU A 33 -20.08 7.61 2.25
C GLU A 33 -19.46 6.60 3.22
N PHE A 34 -19.95 5.35 3.23
CA PHE A 34 -19.43 4.31 4.11
C PHE A 34 -18.02 3.86 3.70
N HIS A 35 -17.71 3.90 2.41
CA HIS A 35 -16.39 3.58 1.88
C HIS A 35 -15.31 4.53 2.38
N ASP A 36 -15.65 5.81 2.65
CA ASP A 36 -14.73 6.77 3.28
C ASP A 36 -14.65 6.57 4.81
N PHE A 37 -15.79 6.30 5.46
CA PHE A 37 -15.85 6.20 6.92
C PHE A 37 -15.23 4.91 7.47
N GLN A 38 -15.38 3.79 6.78
CA GLN A 38 -14.90 2.49 7.26
C GLN A 38 -13.38 2.47 7.45
N PRO A 39 -12.54 2.90 6.48
CA PRO A 39 -11.10 2.92 6.66
C PRO A 39 -10.65 3.93 7.74
N GLN A 40 -11.36 5.05 7.90
CA GLN A 40 -11.10 6.00 8.98
C GLN A 40 -11.38 5.37 10.36
N LEU A 41 -12.54 4.73 10.54
CA LEU A 41 -12.89 4.03 11.77
C LEU A 41 -11.80 3.00 12.13
N LEU A 42 -11.41 2.17 11.16
CA LEU A 42 -10.38 1.15 11.36
C LEU A 42 -9.02 1.78 11.73
N ARG A 43 -8.65 2.91 11.13
CA ARG A 43 -7.42 3.64 11.47
C ARG A 43 -7.41 4.20 12.90
N GLU A 44 -8.58 4.59 13.41
CA GLU A 44 -8.72 5.16 14.75
C GLU A 44 -8.81 4.06 15.82
N THR A 45 -9.47 2.94 15.52
CA THR A 45 -9.76 1.88 16.49
C THR A 45 -8.79 0.70 16.45
N CYS A 46 -8.07 0.47 15.36
CA CYS A 46 -7.12 -0.65 15.26
C CYS A 46 -5.83 -0.35 16.05
N GLN A 47 -5.74 -0.91 17.25
CA GLN A 47 -4.62 -0.72 18.16
C GLN A 47 -4.14 -2.09 18.71
N PRO A 48 -3.35 -2.84 17.92
CA PRO A 48 -2.74 -4.07 18.39
C PRO A 48 -1.89 -3.81 19.63
N PRO A 49 -2.04 -4.58 20.73
CA PRO A 49 -1.39 -4.26 22.00
C PRO A 49 0.14 -4.40 21.99
N ASN A 50 0.69 -5.12 21.00
CA ASN A 50 2.10 -5.47 20.93
C ASN A 50 2.90 -4.60 19.96
N TYR A 51 2.24 -3.67 19.25
CA TYR A 51 2.89 -2.84 18.24
C TYR A 51 2.62 -1.35 18.54
N PRO A 52 3.68 -0.53 18.73
CA PRO A 52 3.50 0.91 18.85
C PRO A 52 3.06 1.48 17.50
N ARG A 53 2.37 2.63 17.52
CA ARG A 53 1.78 3.22 16.30
C ARG A 53 2.84 3.63 15.27
N GLU A 54 4.05 3.90 15.73
CA GLU A 54 5.22 4.26 14.96
C GLU A 54 5.82 3.06 14.19
N GLU A 55 5.39 1.83 14.51
CA GLU A 55 5.78 0.59 13.83
C GLU A 55 4.60 -0.02 13.06
N MET A 56 3.63 0.81 12.70
CA MET A 56 2.42 0.39 12.00
C MET A 56 2.19 1.26 10.76
N PHE A 57 1.79 0.62 9.67
CA PHE A 57 1.28 1.31 8.48
C PHE A 57 -0.14 0.83 8.17
N ILE A 58 -1.07 1.78 8.08
CA ILE A 58 -2.46 1.52 7.71
C ILE A 58 -2.71 2.09 6.32
N GLY A 59 -2.87 1.20 5.35
CA GLY A 59 -3.19 1.52 3.96
C GLY A 59 -4.67 1.36 3.67
N THR A 60 -5.20 2.23 2.82
CA THR A 60 -6.61 2.27 2.42
C THR A 60 -6.64 2.62 0.94
N ASP A 61 -7.41 1.89 0.14
CA ASP A 61 -7.48 2.04 -1.32
C ASP A 61 -6.11 1.99 -2.04
N LEU A 62 -5.10 1.37 -1.44
CA LEU A 62 -3.75 1.24 -1.98
C LEU A 62 -3.50 -0.14 -2.57
N ASN A 63 -2.75 -0.19 -3.67
CA ASN A 63 -2.29 -1.45 -4.25
C ASN A 63 -1.23 -2.09 -3.33
N LEU A 64 -1.51 -3.32 -2.91
CA LEU A 64 -0.61 -4.19 -2.17
C LEU A 64 0.00 -5.22 -3.13
N TYR A 65 1.30 -5.09 -3.40
CA TYR A 65 2.05 -6.02 -4.23
C TYR A 65 2.54 -7.21 -3.40
N TYR A 66 2.39 -8.41 -3.94
CA TYR A 66 2.89 -9.63 -3.28
C TYR A 66 4.29 -10.02 -3.73
N ASP A 67 4.69 -9.57 -4.92
CA ASP A 67 5.94 -9.94 -5.56
C ASP A 67 6.50 -8.75 -6.35
N SER A 68 7.68 -8.27 -5.96
CA SER A 68 8.37 -7.15 -6.60
C SER A 68 8.88 -7.48 -8.01
N HIS A 69 8.98 -8.76 -8.37
CA HIS A 69 9.32 -9.19 -9.73
C HIS A 69 8.10 -9.30 -10.65
N HIS A 70 6.88 -9.31 -10.08
CA HIS A 70 5.63 -9.45 -10.83
C HIS A 70 4.68 -8.29 -10.48
N LEU A 71 4.97 -7.10 -11.01
CA LEU A 71 4.27 -5.84 -10.70
C LEU A 71 2.75 -5.83 -10.99
N LEU A 72 2.26 -6.75 -11.80
CA LEU A 72 0.82 -6.91 -12.07
C LEU A 72 0.12 -7.81 -11.05
N TRP A 73 0.85 -8.41 -10.11
CA TRP A 73 0.31 -9.25 -9.05
C TRP A 73 0.11 -8.41 -7.79
N HIS A 74 -0.97 -7.65 -7.80
CA HIS A 74 -1.42 -6.86 -6.67
C HIS A 74 -2.86 -7.19 -6.30
N LYS A 75 -3.23 -6.77 -5.09
CA LYS A 75 -4.63 -6.55 -4.70
C LYS A 75 -4.80 -5.11 -4.27
N ARG A 76 -6.00 -4.57 -4.44
CA ARG A 76 -6.41 -3.28 -3.90
C ARG A 76 -7.49 -3.46 -2.83
N PRO A 77 -7.12 -3.89 -1.61
CA PRO A 77 -8.08 -3.99 -0.52
C PRO A 77 -8.53 -2.61 -0.06
N ASP A 78 -9.80 -2.49 0.34
CA ASP A 78 -10.37 -1.27 0.95
C ASP A 78 -9.54 -0.82 2.18
N TRP A 79 -8.99 -1.77 2.92
CA TRP A 79 -8.14 -1.53 4.08
C TRP A 79 -7.16 -2.68 4.37
N PHE A 80 -5.96 -2.35 4.83
CA PHE A 80 -5.00 -3.30 5.39
C PHE A 80 -4.06 -2.66 6.43
N LEU A 81 -3.46 -3.52 7.27
CA LEU A 81 -2.48 -3.15 8.28
C LEU A 81 -1.17 -3.90 8.05
N VAL A 82 -0.06 -3.17 8.05
CA VAL A 82 1.31 -3.70 8.04
C VAL A 82 1.94 -3.39 9.39
N LEU A 83 2.60 -4.39 9.99
CA LEU A 83 3.22 -4.32 11.32
C LEU A 83 4.74 -4.40 11.19
N GLY A 84 5.46 -3.77 12.12
CA GLY A 84 6.92 -3.78 12.17
C GLY A 84 7.57 -2.92 11.06
N VAL A 85 6.84 -1.94 10.53
CA VAL A 85 7.32 -1.02 9.49
C VAL A 85 7.18 0.42 9.95
N THR A 86 8.13 1.27 9.56
CA THR A 86 8.00 2.72 9.76
C THR A 86 6.94 3.26 8.79
N PRO A 87 5.95 4.04 9.25
CA PRO A 87 4.97 4.66 8.37
C PRO A 87 5.65 5.50 7.28
N ALA A 88 5.18 5.36 6.04
CA ALA A 88 5.59 6.22 4.93
C ALA A 88 5.26 7.70 5.23
N GLN A 89 6.21 8.61 5.02
CA GLN A 89 6.01 10.05 5.21
C GLN A 89 5.66 10.76 3.89
N GLN A 90 6.07 10.18 2.77
CA GLN A 90 5.79 10.67 1.41
C GLN A 90 5.43 9.49 0.49
N GLN A 91 4.82 9.79 -0.65
CA GLN A 91 4.33 8.76 -1.59
C GLN A 91 5.44 7.85 -2.11
N GLN A 92 6.67 8.35 -2.27
CA GLN A 92 7.81 7.56 -2.72
C GLN A 92 8.20 6.48 -1.70
N ASP A 93 7.95 6.72 -0.41
CA ASP A 93 8.23 5.76 0.65
C ASP A 93 7.25 4.57 0.61
N LEU A 94 6.14 4.65 -0.13
CA LEU A 94 5.20 3.55 -0.31
C LEU A 94 5.71 2.49 -1.30
N ARG A 95 6.81 2.76 -1.99
CA ARG A 95 7.48 1.85 -2.91
C ARG A 95 8.51 1.01 -2.14
N TRP A 96 8.02 0.08 -1.33
CA TRP A 96 8.83 -0.94 -0.64
C TRP A 96 9.15 -2.11 -1.57
#